data_AF-A0A2U8E3M2-F1
#
_entry.id   AF-A0A2U8E3M2-F1
#
_cell.length_a   1.000
_cell.length_b   1.000
_cell.length_c   1.000
_cell.angle_alpha   90.00
_cell.angle_beta   90.00
_cell.angle_gamma   90.00
#
_symmetry.space_group_name_H-M   'P 1'
#
loop_
_entity.id
_entity.type
_entity.pdbx_description
1 polymer ?
#
loop_
_entity_poly.entity_id
_entity_poly.type
_entity_poly.pdbx_seq_one_letter_code
_entity_poly.pdbx_strand_id
1 'polypeptide(L)'
;MNSKKYTSLLLTSLLLAAPVAFSATAPVHTDFERGAPSDIDENKLTTAIDSSRAHSGKNSLRITSAPKAAWGYYSLELDGKLDFSENYDFSVWVYTEKATKISVYISAEDSTGERYTLINGAGAIKPGQWSRLSGRVFAGDWRKQDRTYRFIVRANGTYWIDDLSLRPNPEKTPAQVWPQLKTALNSAAGKRASSLKPGGSLALDARNAALAPDITRAETSLPVEAAAVIPADGMLVFAIDAKDDLSLTGSLQLEPDADLQPGLRVTVLANDTVIAAPAVKADAWKAVRRPRGARTIHGVPEGLRGERPSATIALTPFRLAKGRNYITVASPHFRGAGNFAKLELRADAKPAEKPLYAFGLLSDTHLSYNRREWRNTMAGAPSGPQLEAVLRQIKREDAAFAIIAGDMTDDARRDQFSDLARVIKRANLPVYGCLGNHDTSRDSRKDIAATIPMIFPDGPKNADYAFARPPLRFIVLDGSYWRDSSGKLHDHRTNKNDKTTPATARSTGCATRSRRTPPRPPLSFRTIRFIRTAAFHP
;
A
#
# COMPACT_ATOMS: atom_id res chain seq x y z
N MET A 1 -10.75 -82.47 3.53
CA MET A 1 -11.42 -81.26 3.00
C MET A 1 -10.60 -80.06 3.42
N ASN A 2 -9.74 -79.55 2.53
CA ASN A 2 -8.85 -78.41 2.77
C ASN A 2 -9.41 -77.17 2.04
N SER A 3 -9.84 -76.15 2.81
CA SER A 3 -10.31 -74.88 2.27
C SER A 3 -9.21 -73.82 2.34
N LYS A 4 -8.71 -73.41 1.17
CA LYS A 4 -7.74 -72.32 1.00
C LYS A 4 -8.45 -70.97 1.20
N LYS A 5 -7.87 -70.11 2.04
CA LYS A 5 -8.25 -68.69 2.16
C LYS A 5 -7.53 -67.88 1.08
N TYR A 6 -8.28 -67.11 0.29
CA TYR A 6 -7.73 -66.10 -0.63
C TYR A 6 -7.69 -64.74 0.05
N THR A 7 -6.48 -64.18 0.15
CA THR A 7 -6.21 -62.80 0.59
C THR A 7 -6.32 -61.90 -0.63
N SER A 8 -7.31 -61.00 -0.69
CA SER A 8 -7.39 -59.95 -1.71
C SER A 8 -6.59 -58.73 -1.28
N LEU A 9 -5.51 -58.44 -2.01
CA LEU A 9 -4.76 -57.19 -1.93
C LEU A 9 -5.50 -56.15 -2.79
N LEU A 10 -6.07 -55.11 -2.18
CA LEU A 10 -6.58 -53.95 -2.91
C LEU A 10 -5.42 -52.97 -3.12
N LEU A 11 -4.94 -52.88 -4.36
CA LEU A 11 -3.93 -51.92 -4.79
C LEU A 11 -4.66 -50.67 -5.30
N THR A 12 -4.79 -49.64 -4.46
CA THR A 12 -5.41 -48.37 -4.85
C THR A 12 -4.35 -47.52 -5.56
N SER A 13 -4.38 -47.51 -6.90
CA SER A 13 -3.53 -46.67 -7.73
C SER A 13 -3.96 -45.19 -7.62
N LEU A 14 -3.16 -44.38 -6.93
CA LEU A 14 -3.30 -42.93 -6.88
C LEU A 14 -2.82 -42.33 -8.21
N LEU A 15 -3.73 -42.09 -9.16
CA LEU A 15 -3.44 -41.29 -10.35
C LEU A 15 -3.27 -39.83 -9.94
N LEU A 16 -2.02 -39.38 -9.82
CA LEU A 16 -1.64 -37.97 -9.81
C LEU A 16 -1.92 -37.40 -11.21
N ALA A 17 -3.14 -36.92 -11.44
CA ALA A 17 -3.44 -36.07 -12.59
C ALA A 17 -2.69 -34.75 -12.37
N ALA A 18 -1.55 -34.58 -13.04
CA ALA A 18 -0.93 -33.27 -13.17
C ALA A 18 -1.95 -32.31 -13.80
N PRO A 19 -2.21 -31.13 -13.24
CA PRO A 19 -3.10 -30.18 -13.86
C PRO A 19 -2.51 -29.78 -15.22
N VAL A 20 -3.20 -30.17 -16.30
CA VAL A 20 -2.93 -29.63 -17.63
C VAL A 20 -3.31 -28.16 -17.58
N ALA A 21 -2.31 -27.28 -17.41
CA ALA A 21 -2.52 -25.85 -17.49
C ALA A 21 -2.91 -25.51 -18.93
N PHE A 22 -4.21 -25.28 -19.17
CA PHE A 22 -4.65 -24.63 -20.39
C PHE A 22 -3.98 -23.25 -20.45
N SER A 23 -3.08 -23.07 -21.41
CA SER A 23 -2.46 -21.77 -21.67
C SER A 23 -3.57 -20.84 -22.19
N ALA A 24 -4.08 -19.98 -21.30
CA ALA A 24 -5.07 -18.97 -21.67
C ALA A 24 -4.48 -18.13 -22.81
N THR A 25 -5.14 -18.14 -23.97
CA THR A 25 -4.68 -17.39 -25.14
C THR A 25 -4.64 -15.90 -24.79
N ALA A 26 -3.53 -15.24 -25.15
CA ALA A 26 -3.37 -13.81 -24.92
C ALA A 26 -4.44 -13.03 -25.72
N PRO A 27 -5.33 -12.23 -25.09
CA PRO A 27 -6.31 -11.44 -25.84
C PRO A 27 -5.67 -10.42 -26.77
N VAL A 28 -4.44 -9.99 -26.47
CA VAL A 28 -3.62 -9.22 -27.38
C VAL A 28 -2.28 -9.93 -27.55
N HIS A 29 -1.96 -10.27 -28.78
CA HIS A 29 -0.64 -10.71 -29.17
C HIS A 29 -0.31 -10.19 -30.56
N THR A 30 0.81 -9.48 -30.69
CA THR A 30 1.28 -8.92 -31.95
C THR A 30 2.78 -9.16 -32.05
N ASP A 31 3.14 -10.06 -32.96
CA ASP A 31 4.51 -10.41 -33.40
C ASP A 31 4.88 -9.72 -34.73
N PHE A 32 3.96 -8.93 -35.30
CA PHE A 32 4.12 -8.18 -36.55
C PHE A 32 4.46 -9.01 -37.80
N GLU A 33 4.44 -10.35 -37.73
CA GLU A 33 4.70 -11.25 -38.86
C GLU A 33 3.68 -11.09 -39.99
N ARG A 34 2.45 -10.71 -39.63
CA ARG A 34 1.33 -10.45 -40.56
C ARG A 34 1.08 -8.96 -40.81
N GLY A 35 2.01 -8.10 -40.41
CA GLY A 35 1.86 -6.65 -40.48
C GLY A 35 1.36 -6.01 -39.18
N ALA A 36 1.16 -4.70 -39.24
CA ALA A 36 0.69 -3.90 -38.12
C ALA A 36 -0.83 -4.10 -37.91
N PRO A 37 -1.34 -4.18 -36.67
CA PRO A 37 -2.77 -4.19 -36.39
C PRO A 37 -3.52 -3.03 -37.06
N SER A 38 -4.74 -3.25 -37.55
CA SER A 38 -5.50 -2.22 -38.27
C SER A 38 -6.05 -1.10 -37.38
N ASP A 39 -6.05 -1.30 -36.06
CA ASP A 39 -6.59 -0.39 -35.04
C ASP A 39 -5.51 0.41 -34.30
N ILE A 40 -4.41 0.69 -35.01
CA ILE A 40 -3.35 1.57 -34.51
C ILE A 40 -3.73 3.03 -34.72
N ASP A 41 -3.49 3.84 -33.69
CA ASP A 41 -3.50 5.31 -33.77
C ASP A 41 -2.05 5.83 -33.65
N GLU A 42 -1.64 6.65 -34.63
CA GLU A 42 -0.31 7.23 -34.75
C GLU A 42 -0.37 8.75 -34.58
N ASN A 43 0.39 9.29 -33.65
CA ASN A 43 0.52 10.73 -33.48
C ASN A 43 1.97 11.17 -33.59
N LYS A 44 2.28 11.98 -34.62
CA LYS A 44 3.61 12.53 -34.88
C LYS A 44 4.69 11.44 -35.00
N LEU A 45 4.29 10.28 -35.51
CA LEU A 45 5.16 9.14 -35.84
C LEU A 45 4.77 8.61 -37.22
N THR A 46 5.63 7.79 -37.78
CA THR A 46 5.33 6.90 -38.91
C THR A 46 5.76 5.49 -38.54
N THR A 47 4.95 4.48 -38.87
CA THR A 47 5.29 3.08 -38.66
C THR A 47 5.58 2.35 -39.97
N ALA A 48 6.42 1.32 -39.91
CA ALA A 48 6.69 0.43 -41.03
C ALA A 48 7.08 -0.96 -40.50
N ILE A 49 6.70 -2.01 -41.22
CA ILE A 49 7.22 -3.35 -40.97
C ILE A 49 8.67 -3.42 -41.44
N ASP A 50 9.55 -3.91 -40.58
CA ASP A 50 10.98 -3.96 -40.82
C ASP A 50 11.52 -5.36 -40.51
N SER A 51 12.17 -5.97 -41.49
CA SER A 51 12.76 -7.31 -41.37
C SER A 51 14.27 -7.29 -41.08
N SER A 52 14.88 -6.11 -40.98
CA SER A 52 16.29 -5.97 -40.61
C SER A 52 16.53 -6.20 -39.12
N ARG A 53 15.47 -6.06 -38.32
CA ARG A 53 15.48 -6.22 -36.88
C ARG A 53 14.16 -6.84 -36.47
N ALA A 54 14.24 -7.97 -35.79
CA ALA A 54 13.11 -8.56 -35.10
C ALA A 54 13.61 -9.15 -33.79
N HIS A 55 12.75 -9.17 -32.77
CA HIS A 55 13.04 -9.88 -31.53
C HIS A 55 12.71 -11.35 -31.70
N SER A 56 11.55 -11.64 -32.28
CA SER A 56 11.13 -12.98 -32.70
C SER A 56 10.77 -12.98 -34.19
N GLY A 57 10.68 -14.15 -34.82
CA GLY A 57 10.28 -14.24 -36.22
C GLY A 57 11.22 -13.51 -37.19
N LYS A 58 10.64 -12.86 -38.19
CA LYS A 58 11.33 -12.14 -39.27
C LYS A 58 11.07 -10.64 -39.24
N ASN A 59 9.97 -10.20 -38.67
CA ASN A 59 9.45 -8.84 -38.79
C ASN A 59 9.30 -8.20 -37.41
N SER A 60 9.52 -6.90 -37.33
CA SER A 60 9.04 -6.08 -36.21
C SER A 60 8.45 -4.77 -36.70
N LEU A 61 7.84 -4.00 -35.80
CA LEU A 61 7.34 -2.68 -36.13
C LEU A 61 8.40 -1.63 -35.87
N ARG A 62 8.96 -1.07 -36.94
CA ARG A 62 9.80 0.13 -36.88
C ARG A 62 8.93 1.36 -36.71
N ILE A 63 9.32 2.23 -35.81
CA ILE A 63 8.62 3.47 -35.49
C ILE A 63 9.61 4.63 -35.58
N THR A 64 9.26 5.67 -36.32
CA THR A 64 10.10 6.86 -36.50
C THR A 64 9.30 8.11 -36.14
N SER A 65 9.85 8.94 -35.25
CA SER A 65 9.21 10.21 -34.90
C SER A 65 9.30 11.25 -36.01
N ALA A 66 8.26 12.07 -36.15
CA ALA A 66 8.27 13.19 -37.07
C ALA A 66 9.44 14.16 -36.75
N PRO A 67 10.06 14.80 -37.77
CA PRO A 67 11.14 15.75 -37.55
C PRO A 67 10.74 16.84 -36.55
N LYS A 68 11.63 17.13 -35.59
CA LYS A 68 11.44 18.15 -34.52
C LYS A 68 10.30 17.86 -33.53
N ALA A 69 9.62 16.71 -33.60
CA ALA A 69 8.66 16.34 -32.58
C ALA A 69 9.39 16.09 -31.25
N ALA A 70 8.96 16.76 -30.18
CA ALA A 70 9.50 16.48 -28.85
C ALA A 70 9.10 15.06 -28.38
N TRP A 71 7.91 14.60 -28.79
CA TRP A 71 7.33 13.29 -28.51
C TRP A 71 6.33 12.91 -29.60
N GLY A 72 6.25 11.61 -29.89
CA GLY A 72 5.12 10.99 -30.59
C GLY A 72 4.62 9.76 -29.83
N TYR A 73 3.46 9.24 -30.21
CA TYR A 73 2.95 7.99 -29.64
C TYR A 73 2.33 7.08 -30.69
N TYR A 74 2.49 5.78 -30.43
CA TYR A 74 1.78 4.67 -31.04
C TYR A 74 0.78 4.16 -30.01
N SER A 75 -0.47 3.95 -30.39
CA SER A 75 -1.45 3.33 -29.49
C SER A 75 -2.29 2.25 -30.14
N LEU A 76 -2.64 1.24 -29.35
CA LEU A 76 -3.53 0.15 -29.69
C LEU A 76 -4.77 0.22 -28.79
N GLU A 77 -5.96 0.16 -29.39
CA GLU A 77 -7.23 0.11 -28.65
C GLU A 77 -7.38 -1.25 -27.93
N LEU A 78 -7.84 -1.20 -26.68
CA LEU A 78 -8.05 -2.37 -25.82
C LEU A 78 -9.54 -2.63 -25.53
N ASP A 79 -10.41 -1.68 -25.83
CA ASP A 79 -11.86 -1.83 -25.67
C ASP A 79 -12.38 -3.02 -26.48
N GLY A 80 -13.22 -3.84 -25.86
CA GLY A 80 -13.74 -5.06 -26.46
C GLY A 80 -12.75 -6.23 -26.55
N LYS A 81 -11.48 -6.04 -26.14
CA LYS A 81 -10.45 -7.11 -26.16
C LYS A 81 -10.16 -7.71 -24.79
N LEU A 82 -10.46 -6.99 -23.71
CA LEU A 82 -10.12 -7.39 -22.34
C LEU A 82 -11.38 -7.70 -21.51
N ASP A 83 -11.26 -8.65 -20.59
CA ASP A 83 -12.21 -8.85 -19.49
C ASP A 83 -11.77 -7.98 -18.30
N PHE A 84 -12.39 -6.82 -18.13
CA PHE A 84 -12.05 -5.89 -17.05
C PHE A 84 -12.37 -6.41 -15.62
N SER A 85 -12.83 -7.66 -15.46
CA SER A 85 -12.90 -8.33 -14.16
C SER A 85 -11.63 -9.12 -13.81
N GLU A 86 -10.70 -9.26 -14.75
CA GLU A 86 -9.45 -10.01 -14.61
C GLU A 86 -8.22 -9.11 -14.41
N ASN A 87 -7.13 -9.69 -13.89
CA ASN A 87 -5.82 -9.04 -13.93
C ASN A 87 -5.11 -9.36 -15.25
N TYR A 88 -4.23 -8.46 -15.69
CA TYR A 88 -3.45 -8.63 -16.91
C TYR A 88 -1.99 -8.25 -16.70
N ASP A 89 -1.10 -9.07 -17.26
CA ASP A 89 0.29 -8.67 -17.52
C ASP A 89 0.40 -8.20 -18.96
N PHE A 90 1.00 -7.03 -19.16
CA PHE A 90 1.38 -6.55 -20.49
C PHE A 90 2.90 -6.55 -20.63
N SER A 91 3.39 -6.82 -21.83
CA SER A 91 4.79 -6.60 -22.18
C SER A 91 4.98 -6.30 -23.65
N VAL A 92 6.08 -5.62 -23.96
CA VAL A 92 6.56 -5.38 -25.32
C VAL A 92 8.08 -5.40 -25.32
N TRP A 93 8.68 -5.94 -26.36
CA TRP A 93 10.12 -5.86 -26.59
C TRP A 93 10.43 -4.60 -27.39
N VAL A 94 11.48 -3.89 -26.99
CA VAL A 94 11.86 -2.62 -27.59
C VAL A 94 13.34 -2.61 -27.93
N TYR A 95 13.68 -2.14 -29.13
CA TYR A 95 15.05 -1.95 -29.57
C TYR A 95 15.28 -0.48 -29.94
N THR A 96 16.43 0.05 -29.52
CA THR A 96 16.88 1.39 -29.90
C THR A 96 18.35 1.33 -30.28
N GLU A 97 18.79 2.05 -31.32
CA GLU A 97 20.22 2.10 -31.67
C GLU A 97 21.00 3.02 -30.73
N LYS A 98 20.35 4.11 -30.31
CA LYS A 98 20.91 5.13 -29.41
C LYS A 98 20.14 5.14 -28.10
N ALA A 99 20.69 5.83 -27.11
CA ALA A 99 20.00 6.08 -25.85
C ALA A 99 18.74 6.91 -26.10
N THR A 100 17.59 6.24 -26.12
CA THR A 100 16.29 6.85 -26.38
C THR A 100 15.38 6.64 -25.18
N LYS A 101 14.69 7.71 -24.76
CA LYS A 101 13.68 7.60 -23.72
C LYS A 101 12.37 7.09 -24.32
N ILE A 102 12.00 5.88 -23.95
CA ILE A 102 10.73 5.25 -24.33
C ILE A 102 9.91 5.03 -23.07
N SER A 103 8.60 5.21 -23.18
CA SER A 103 7.64 4.96 -22.12
C SER A 103 6.51 4.13 -22.68
N VAL A 104 6.22 3.02 -22.01
CA VAL A 104 5.10 2.13 -22.34
C VAL A 104 4.10 2.21 -21.20
N TYR A 105 2.81 2.32 -21.49
CA TYR A 105 1.78 2.42 -20.46
C TYR A 105 0.41 2.06 -20.99
N ILE A 106 -0.51 1.72 -20.10
CA ILE A 106 -1.94 1.67 -20.41
C ILE A 106 -2.57 2.97 -19.93
N SER A 107 -3.45 3.54 -20.75
CA SER A 107 -4.20 4.76 -20.45
C SER A 107 -5.70 4.52 -20.57
N ALA A 108 -6.48 5.38 -19.93
CA ALA A 108 -7.93 5.42 -20.04
C ALA A 108 -8.40 6.87 -20.11
N GLU A 109 -9.58 7.09 -20.65
CA GLU A 109 -10.29 8.36 -20.61
C GLU A 109 -11.34 8.32 -19.51
N ASP A 110 -11.40 9.36 -18.69
CA ASP A 110 -12.37 9.43 -17.61
C ASP A 110 -13.76 9.90 -18.10
N SER A 111 -14.70 10.09 -17.17
CA SER A 111 -16.05 10.52 -17.52
C SER A 111 -16.11 11.96 -18.07
N THR A 112 -15.06 12.77 -17.91
CA THR A 112 -14.96 14.15 -18.41
C THR A 112 -14.32 14.25 -19.80
N GLY A 113 -13.76 13.16 -20.31
CA GLY A 113 -12.98 13.14 -21.54
C GLY A 113 -11.48 13.37 -21.33
N GLU A 114 -11.01 13.47 -20.08
CA GLU A 114 -9.58 13.63 -19.80
C GLU A 114 -8.89 12.26 -19.79
N ARG A 115 -7.79 12.16 -20.55
CA ARG A 115 -6.97 10.94 -20.62
C ARG A 115 -5.89 10.94 -19.55
N TYR A 116 -5.78 9.83 -18.84
CA TYR A 116 -4.74 9.64 -17.83
C TYR A 116 -4.04 8.28 -17.97
N THR A 117 -2.83 8.19 -17.44
CA THR A 117 -2.08 6.93 -17.38
C THR A 117 -2.58 6.07 -16.23
N LEU A 118 -3.10 4.88 -16.55
CA LEU A 118 -3.56 3.89 -15.58
C LEU A 118 -2.37 3.19 -14.89
N ILE A 119 -1.46 2.64 -15.70
CA ILE A 119 -0.25 1.94 -15.24
C ILE A 119 0.91 2.21 -16.20
N ASN A 120 2.13 2.31 -15.67
CA ASN A 120 3.34 2.40 -16.49
C ASN A 120 4.04 1.04 -16.56
N GLY A 121 4.60 0.75 -17.72
CA GLY A 121 5.54 -0.34 -17.91
C GLY A 121 6.90 0.04 -17.33
N ALA A 122 7.57 -0.94 -16.73
CA ALA A 122 8.92 -0.84 -16.20
C ALA A 122 9.88 -1.72 -17.02
N GLY A 123 11.13 -1.28 -17.10
CA GLY A 123 12.23 -2.01 -17.71
C GLY A 123 13.40 -1.07 -18.02
N ALA A 124 14.59 -1.64 -18.21
CA ALA A 124 15.79 -0.89 -18.56
C ALA A 124 16.10 -1.09 -20.05
N ILE A 125 16.16 0.01 -20.80
CA ILE A 125 16.47 -0.02 -22.23
C ILE A 125 17.97 0.10 -22.41
N LYS A 126 18.55 -0.87 -23.12
CA LYS A 126 19.96 -0.86 -23.51
C LYS A 126 20.08 -0.61 -25.01
N PRO A 127 20.72 0.48 -25.44
CA PRO A 127 20.96 0.72 -26.85
C PRO A 127 21.70 -0.44 -27.51
N GLY A 128 21.29 -0.81 -28.72
CA GLY A 128 21.83 -1.93 -29.47
C GLY A 128 21.26 -3.30 -29.06
N GLN A 129 20.33 -3.37 -28.11
CA GLN A 129 19.77 -4.63 -27.60
C GLN A 129 18.26 -4.58 -27.47
N TRP A 130 17.60 -5.71 -27.72
CA TRP A 130 16.19 -5.89 -27.38
C TRP A 130 16.02 -5.88 -25.86
N SER A 131 15.14 -5.01 -25.39
CA SER A 131 14.86 -4.79 -23.97
C SER A 131 13.36 -4.92 -23.73
N ARG A 132 12.97 -5.76 -22.77
CA ARG A 132 11.56 -5.96 -22.43
C ARG A 132 11.07 -4.84 -21.50
N LEU A 133 9.95 -4.23 -21.84
CA LEU A 133 9.18 -3.35 -20.96
C LEU A 133 7.87 -4.06 -20.59
N SER A 134 7.50 -4.07 -19.31
CA SER A 134 6.31 -4.78 -18.85
C SER A 134 5.64 -4.12 -17.65
N GLY A 135 4.35 -4.36 -17.48
CA GLY A 135 3.61 -3.95 -16.28
C GLY A 135 2.39 -4.84 -16.05
N ARG A 136 1.74 -4.63 -14.91
CA ARG A 136 0.57 -5.40 -14.47
C ARG A 136 -0.58 -4.46 -14.17
N VAL A 137 -1.76 -4.75 -14.73
CA VAL A 137 -3.02 -4.13 -14.34
C VAL A 137 -3.81 -5.13 -13.54
N PHE A 138 -4.39 -4.69 -12.42
CA PHE A 138 -5.25 -5.54 -11.62
C PHE A 138 -6.72 -5.23 -11.88
N ALA A 139 -7.58 -6.21 -11.65
CA ALA A 139 -9.02 -6.09 -11.83
C ALA A 139 -9.61 -4.84 -11.13
N GLY A 140 -9.07 -4.48 -9.96
CA GLY A 140 -9.51 -3.31 -9.20
C GLY A 140 -9.04 -1.96 -9.74
N ASP A 141 -8.09 -1.93 -10.68
CA ASP A 141 -7.58 -0.70 -11.28
C ASP A 141 -8.52 -0.18 -12.38
N TRP A 142 -9.29 -1.07 -13.02
CA TRP A 142 -10.28 -0.72 -14.03
C TRP A 142 -11.46 0.01 -13.38
N ARG A 143 -11.72 1.27 -13.73
CA ARG A 143 -12.89 1.99 -13.21
C ARG A 143 -14.05 1.83 -14.17
N LYS A 144 -15.24 1.58 -13.61
CA LYS A 144 -16.47 1.33 -14.39
C LYS A 144 -16.88 2.52 -15.26
N GLN A 145 -16.49 3.74 -14.88
CA GLN A 145 -16.82 4.97 -15.60
C GLN A 145 -15.80 5.36 -16.68
N ASP A 146 -14.66 4.68 -16.75
CA ASP A 146 -13.64 4.98 -17.75
C ASP A 146 -14.01 4.37 -19.10
N ARG A 147 -13.44 4.95 -20.14
CA ARG A 147 -13.72 4.63 -21.54
C ARG A 147 -12.41 4.62 -22.35
N THR A 148 -12.39 3.97 -23.51
CA THR A 148 -11.28 4.06 -24.49
C THR A 148 -9.92 3.69 -23.89
N TYR A 149 -9.82 2.44 -23.43
CA TYR A 149 -8.58 1.92 -22.90
C TYR A 149 -7.57 1.71 -24.03
N ARG A 150 -6.36 2.24 -23.86
CA ARG A 150 -5.30 2.15 -24.87
C ARG A 150 -3.99 1.66 -24.28
N PHE A 151 -3.33 0.74 -24.97
CA PHE A 151 -1.90 0.50 -24.78
C PHE A 151 -1.12 1.53 -25.59
N ILE A 152 -0.15 2.20 -24.99
CA ILE A 152 0.60 3.29 -25.60
C ILE A 152 2.10 3.05 -25.50
N VAL A 153 2.79 3.22 -26.62
CA VAL A 153 4.26 3.36 -26.69
C VAL A 153 4.57 4.80 -27.09
N ARG A 154 5.23 5.53 -26.18
CA ARG A 154 5.60 6.94 -26.36
C ARG A 154 7.12 7.09 -26.39
N ALA A 155 7.63 7.76 -27.41
CA ALA A 155 9.07 7.93 -27.60
C ALA A 155 9.40 9.18 -28.44
N ASN A 156 10.70 9.41 -28.63
CA ASN A 156 11.27 10.34 -29.60
C ASN A 156 12.39 9.63 -30.36
N GLY A 157 12.49 9.82 -31.68
CA GLY A 157 13.50 9.23 -32.54
C GLY A 157 13.02 7.93 -33.20
N THR A 158 13.97 7.09 -33.58
CA THR A 158 13.73 5.80 -34.25
C THR A 158 13.93 4.64 -33.29
N TYR A 159 12.98 3.72 -33.26
CA TYR A 159 12.98 2.53 -32.42
C TYR A 159 12.14 1.42 -33.07
N TRP A 160 12.30 0.19 -32.59
CA TRP A 160 11.52 -0.96 -33.02
C TRP A 160 10.79 -1.52 -31.82
N ILE A 161 9.57 -2.02 -32.05
CA ILE A 161 8.83 -2.79 -31.06
C ILE A 161 8.44 -4.15 -31.65
N ASP A 162 8.40 -5.14 -30.78
CA ASP A 162 8.05 -6.50 -31.15
C ASP A 162 7.38 -7.24 -29.98
N ASP A 163 6.73 -8.37 -30.28
CA ASP A 163 6.13 -9.30 -29.31
C ASP A 163 5.27 -8.59 -28.25
N LEU A 164 4.41 -7.66 -28.69
CA LEU A 164 3.43 -7.04 -27.82
C LEU A 164 2.47 -8.12 -27.33
N SER A 165 2.28 -8.21 -26.02
CA SER A 165 1.35 -9.16 -25.42
C SER A 165 0.64 -8.56 -24.22
N LEU A 166 -0.67 -8.79 -24.14
CA LEU A 166 -1.46 -8.67 -22.91
C LEU A 166 -2.03 -10.06 -22.61
N ARG A 167 -1.74 -10.61 -21.43
CA ARG A 167 -2.14 -11.96 -21.02
C ARG A 167 -2.91 -11.91 -19.69
N PRO A 168 -3.99 -12.69 -19.53
CA PRO A 168 -4.64 -12.81 -18.24
C PRO A 168 -3.64 -13.30 -17.19
N ASN A 169 -3.75 -12.77 -15.98
CA ASN A 169 -2.94 -13.19 -14.85
C ASN A 169 -3.84 -13.57 -13.65
N PRO A 170 -3.90 -14.86 -13.27
CA PRO A 170 -4.73 -15.31 -12.15
C PRO A 170 -4.19 -14.90 -10.77
N GLU A 171 -2.94 -14.41 -10.68
CA GLU A 171 -2.32 -13.98 -9.42
C GLU A 171 -3.08 -12.81 -8.80
N LYS A 172 -3.59 -13.03 -7.60
CA LYS A 172 -4.25 -12.01 -6.79
C LYS A 172 -3.22 -11.26 -5.95
N THR A 173 -3.48 -9.97 -5.73
CA THR A 173 -2.73 -9.19 -4.73
C THR A 173 -3.07 -9.65 -3.30
N PRO A 174 -2.18 -9.42 -2.32
CA PRO A 174 -2.52 -9.60 -0.92
C PRO A 174 -3.81 -8.90 -0.51
N ALA A 175 -4.08 -7.69 -1.05
CA ALA A 175 -5.32 -6.96 -0.77
C ALA A 175 -6.58 -7.66 -1.29
N GLN A 176 -6.51 -8.33 -2.45
CA GLN A 176 -7.61 -9.14 -2.99
C GLN A 176 -7.81 -10.45 -2.22
N VAL A 177 -6.74 -11.03 -1.68
CA VAL A 177 -6.77 -12.29 -0.91
C VAL A 177 -7.22 -12.07 0.53
N TRP A 178 -6.87 -10.93 1.11
CA TRP A 178 -7.02 -10.63 2.53
C TRP A 178 -8.42 -10.91 3.11
N PRO A 179 -9.56 -10.55 2.47
CA PRO A 179 -10.87 -10.83 3.04
C PRO A 179 -11.13 -12.33 3.28
N GLN A 180 -10.70 -13.18 2.34
CA GLN A 180 -10.85 -14.63 2.43
C GLN A 180 -9.88 -15.20 3.46
N LEU A 181 -8.62 -14.77 3.40
CA LEU A 181 -7.58 -15.19 4.34
C LEU A 181 -7.92 -14.82 5.79
N LYS A 182 -8.39 -13.58 6.03
CA LYS A 182 -8.81 -13.12 7.37
C LYS A 182 -9.93 -14.00 7.92
N THR A 183 -10.93 -14.32 7.11
CA THR A 183 -12.02 -15.22 7.51
C THR A 183 -11.51 -16.61 7.86
N ALA A 184 -10.64 -17.18 7.02
CA ALA A 184 -10.04 -18.50 7.24
C ALA A 184 -9.18 -18.51 8.52
N LEU A 185 -8.30 -17.52 8.70
CA LEU A 185 -7.44 -17.37 9.87
C LEU A 185 -8.25 -17.23 11.15
N ASN A 186 -9.25 -16.35 11.17
CA ASN A 186 -10.08 -16.12 12.34
C ASN A 186 -10.90 -17.36 12.72
N SER A 187 -11.38 -18.11 11.73
CA SER A 187 -12.07 -19.38 11.93
C SER A 187 -11.12 -20.45 12.50
N ALA A 188 -9.93 -20.60 11.90
CA ALA A 188 -8.93 -21.57 12.34
C ALA A 188 -8.41 -21.26 13.75
N ALA A 189 -7.99 -20.02 14.02
CA ALA A 189 -7.59 -19.57 15.36
C ALA A 189 -8.74 -19.69 16.35
N GLY A 190 -9.98 -19.47 15.87
CA GLY A 190 -11.19 -19.56 16.67
C GLY A 190 -11.41 -20.92 17.34
N LYS A 191 -10.94 -22.00 16.71
CA LYS A 191 -10.98 -23.38 17.24
C LYS A 191 -10.04 -23.62 18.42
N ARG A 192 -9.07 -22.71 18.64
CA ARG A 192 -8.03 -22.77 19.69
C ARG A 192 -8.12 -21.60 20.68
N ALA A 193 -9.33 -21.05 20.83
CA ALA A 193 -9.57 -19.87 21.64
C ALA A 193 -9.18 -20.07 23.10
N SER A 194 -8.55 -19.04 23.67
CA SER A 194 -8.19 -19.00 25.11
C SER A 194 -8.98 -17.91 25.81
N SER A 195 -9.52 -18.21 26.99
CA SER A 195 -10.31 -17.23 27.78
C SER A 195 -9.43 -16.45 28.74
N LEU A 196 -9.67 -15.14 28.87
CA LEU A 196 -8.99 -14.27 29.84
C LEU A 196 -10.00 -13.41 30.60
N LYS A 197 -9.81 -13.27 31.91
CA LYS A 197 -10.64 -12.48 32.83
C LYS A 197 -9.78 -11.43 33.56
N PRO A 198 -10.38 -10.40 34.18
CA PRO A 198 -9.64 -9.46 35.02
C PRO A 198 -8.78 -10.18 36.07
N GLY A 199 -7.53 -9.71 36.24
CA GLY A 199 -6.51 -10.29 37.11
C GLY A 199 -5.90 -11.61 36.62
N GLY A 200 -6.37 -12.15 35.50
CA GLY A 200 -5.85 -13.39 34.91
C GLY A 200 -4.58 -13.20 34.09
N SER A 201 -3.96 -14.31 33.73
CA SER A 201 -2.82 -14.38 32.81
C SER A 201 -2.97 -15.54 31.83
N LEU A 202 -2.40 -15.38 30.63
CA LEU A 202 -2.27 -16.43 29.62
C LEU A 202 -0.81 -16.59 29.21
N ALA A 203 -0.41 -17.84 28.98
CA ALA A 203 0.83 -18.19 28.30
C ALA A 203 0.44 -19.10 27.13
N LEU A 204 0.69 -18.64 25.91
CA LEU A 204 0.29 -19.29 24.66
C LEU A 204 1.53 -19.62 23.84
N ASP A 205 1.48 -20.73 23.13
CA ASP A 205 2.50 -21.15 22.18
C ASP A 205 1.87 -21.37 20.78
N ALA A 206 2.65 -21.79 19.77
CA ALA A 206 2.15 -21.87 18.40
C ALA A 206 0.97 -22.86 18.23
N ARG A 207 0.82 -23.84 19.14
CA ARG A 207 -0.31 -24.79 19.16
C ARG A 207 -1.63 -24.12 19.54
N ASN A 208 -1.59 -22.91 20.09
CA ASN A 208 -2.77 -22.10 20.39
C ASN A 208 -3.17 -21.15 19.26
N ALA A 209 -2.45 -21.17 18.13
CA ALA A 209 -2.65 -20.24 17.02
C ALA A 209 -3.10 -20.92 15.72
N ALA A 210 -3.43 -20.11 14.72
CA ALA A 210 -3.44 -20.46 13.31
C ALA A 210 -2.35 -19.69 12.56
N LEU A 211 -1.72 -20.34 11.59
CA LEU A 211 -0.64 -19.79 10.76
C LEU A 211 -1.14 -19.60 9.34
N ALA A 212 -0.92 -18.41 8.78
CA ALA A 212 -0.91 -18.20 7.34
C ALA A 212 0.55 -18.09 6.90
N PRO A 213 1.07 -19.03 6.09
CA PRO A 213 2.46 -18.98 5.66
C PRO A 213 2.72 -17.89 4.61
N ASP A 214 1.68 -17.39 3.93
CA ASP A 214 1.80 -16.43 2.83
C ASP A 214 0.47 -15.66 2.67
N ILE A 215 0.50 -14.33 2.79
CA ILE A 215 -0.68 -13.47 2.60
C ILE A 215 -1.19 -13.38 1.16
N THR A 216 -0.45 -13.91 0.19
CA THR A 216 -0.89 -14.00 -1.21
C THR A 216 -1.80 -15.21 -1.47
N ARG A 217 -2.03 -16.06 -0.46
CA ARG A 217 -2.89 -17.25 -0.57
C ARG A 217 -3.90 -17.28 0.57
N ALA A 218 -5.11 -17.77 0.28
CA ALA A 218 -6.14 -17.98 1.29
C ALA A 218 -5.94 -19.32 2.03
N GLU A 219 -4.70 -19.59 2.45
CA GLU A 219 -4.29 -20.86 3.06
C GLU A 219 -3.95 -20.64 4.54
N THR A 220 -4.39 -21.58 5.38
CA THR A 220 -4.11 -21.55 6.81
C THR A 220 -3.77 -22.95 7.31
N SER A 221 -2.84 -23.04 8.25
CA SER A 221 -2.51 -24.27 8.97
C SER A 221 -2.63 -24.07 10.48
N LEU A 222 -2.71 -25.20 11.19
CA LEU A 222 -2.78 -25.26 12.64
C LEU A 222 -1.47 -25.87 13.13
N PRO A 223 -0.50 -25.08 13.65
CA PRO A 223 0.76 -25.63 14.12
C PRO A 223 0.55 -26.72 15.17
N VAL A 224 1.36 -27.78 15.10
CA VAL A 224 1.34 -28.91 16.04
C VAL A 224 2.47 -28.82 17.06
N GLU A 225 3.55 -28.12 16.72
CA GLU A 225 4.68 -27.84 17.59
C GLU A 225 4.45 -26.56 18.41
N ALA A 226 5.10 -26.48 19.58
CA ALA A 226 5.02 -25.30 20.45
C ALA A 226 5.68 -24.06 19.82
N ALA A 227 6.68 -24.24 18.96
CA ALA A 227 7.32 -23.17 18.21
C ALA A 227 6.88 -23.18 16.74
N ALA A 228 6.91 -22.02 16.09
CA ALA A 228 6.61 -21.90 14.67
C ALA A 228 7.46 -20.82 14.00
N VAL A 229 8.02 -21.15 12.83
CA VAL A 229 8.64 -20.15 11.95
C VAL A 229 7.55 -19.32 11.29
N ILE A 230 7.68 -18.00 11.38
CA ILE A 230 6.81 -17.05 10.68
C ILE A 230 7.61 -16.50 9.48
N PRO A 231 7.34 -16.99 8.26
CA PRO A 231 8.11 -16.62 7.06
C PRO A 231 7.86 -15.16 6.64
N ALA A 232 8.59 -14.67 5.63
CA ALA A 232 8.22 -13.42 4.96
C ALA A 232 6.78 -13.51 4.47
N ASP A 233 6.02 -12.42 4.56
CA ASP A 233 4.58 -12.42 4.22
C ASP A 233 3.70 -13.36 5.06
N GLY A 234 4.24 -13.99 6.12
CA GLY A 234 3.50 -14.88 7.01
C GLY A 234 2.92 -14.18 8.23
N MET A 235 1.91 -14.80 8.85
CA MET A 235 1.38 -14.35 10.14
C MET A 235 0.82 -15.47 11.00
N LEU A 236 0.99 -15.31 12.31
CA LEU A 236 0.45 -16.20 13.34
C LEU A 236 -0.66 -15.49 14.11
N VAL A 237 -1.84 -16.10 14.25
CA VAL A 237 -3.04 -15.47 14.84
C VAL A 237 -3.57 -16.30 16.02
N PHE A 238 -3.73 -15.64 17.16
CA PHE A 238 -4.29 -16.19 18.40
C PHE A 238 -5.70 -15.65 18.62
N ALA A 239 -6.64 -16.50 19.04
CA ALA A 239 -7.98 -16.06 19.42
C ALA A 239 -8.11 -15.98 20.95
N ILE A 240 -8.51 -14.81 21.46
CA ILE A 240 -8.68 -14.55 22.90
C ILE A 240 -10.14 -14.19 23.19
N ASP A 241 -10.77 -14.89 24.12
CA ASP A 241 -12.08 -14.57 24.66
C ASP A 241 -11.94 -13.76 25.95
N ALA A 242 -12.04 -12.44 25.83
CA ALA A 242 -12.05 -11.53 26.97
C ALA A 242 -13.41 -11.58 27.68
N LYS A 243 -13.43 -11.95 28.97
CA LYS A 243 -14.68 -12.06 29.75
C LYS A 243 -15.27 -10.70 30.14
N ASP A 244 -14.43 -9.67 30.15
CA ASP A 244 -14.78 -8.27 30.37
C ASP A 244 -13.94 -7.39 29.44
N ASP A 245 -14.12 -6.08 29.49
CA ASP A 245 -13.15 -5.14 28.94
C ASP A 245 -11.85 -5.23 29.76
N LEU A 246 -10.71 -5.48 29.10
CA LEU A 246 -9.44 -5.75 29.76
C LEU A 246 -8.39 -4.71 29.38
N SER A 247 -7.64 -4.24 30.38
CA SER A 247 -6.36 -3.56 30.21
C SER A 247 -5.27 -4.61 30.37
N LEU A 248 -4.36 -4.68 29.40
CA LEU A 248 -3.40 -5.77 29.26
C LEU A 248 -1.98 -5.26 29.13
N THR A 249 -1.07 -6.04 29.69
CA THR A 249 0.36 -6.01 29.40
C THR A 249 0.78 -7.39 28.92
N GLY A 250 1.97 -7.50 28.34
CA GLY A 250 2.45 -8.80 27.91
C GLY A 250 3.85 -8.80 27.34
N SER A 251 4.28 -9.98 26.95
CA SER A 251 5.56 -10.20 26.27
C SER A 251 5.39 -11.21 25.14
N LEU A 252 6.26 -11.11 24.14
CA LEU A 252 6.37 -12.04 23.03
C LEU A 252 7.81 -12.59 23.04
N GLN A 253 7.95 -13.91 23.01
CA GLN A 253 9.22 -14.58 22.76
C GLN A 253 9.28 -14.98 21.29
N LEU A 254 10.18 -14.33 20.55
CA LEU A 254 10.41 -14.49 19.13
C LEU A 254 11.91 -14.41 18.86
N GLU A 255 12.51 -15.53 18.50
CA GLU A 255 13.90 -15.53 18.05
C GLU A 255 13.99 -14.90 16.66
N PRO A 256 14.67 -13.74 16.51
CA PRO A 256 14.74 -13.07 15.22
C PRO A 256 15.53 -13.90 14.21
N ASP A 257 15.15 -13.79 12.94
CA ASP A 257 15.88 -14.37 11.81
C ASP A 257 17.35 -13.88 11.75
N ALA A 258 18.22 -14.60 11.04
CA ALA A 258 19.63 -14.30 10.87
C ALA A 258 19.90 -13.00 10.08
N ASP A 259 18.92 -12.52 9.32
CA ASP A 259 18.97 -11.20 8.69
C ASP A 259 19.00 -10.09 9.75
N LEU A 260 20.06 -9.30 9.76
CA LEU A 260 20.25 -8.14 10.65
C LEU A 260 20.31 -6.82 9.88
N GLN A 261 19.75 -6.73 8.68
CA GLN A 261 19.59 -5.44 8.00
C GLN A 261 18.61 -4.51 8.76
N PRO A 262 18.90 -3.22 8.93
CA PRO A 262 18.00 -2.29 9.62
C PRO A 262 16.57 -2.30 9.08
N GLY A 263 15.58 -2.18 9.98
CA GLY A 263 14.17 -2.15 9.61
C GLY A 263 13.27 -3.01 10.49
N LEU A 264 11.96 -2.93 10.22
CA LEU A 264 10.90 -3.67 10.91
C LEU A 264 11.15 -5.18 10.83
N ARG A 265 10.91 -5.88 11.95
CA ARG A 265 11.06 -7.34 12.05
C ARG A 265 9.76 -8.07 12.18
N VAL A 266 8.89 -7.55 13.03
CA VAL A 266 7.55 -8.11 13.23
C VAL A 266 6.63 -6.96 13.63
N THR A 267 5.37 -7.08 13.25
CA THR A 267 4.30 -6.25 13.81
C THR A 267 3.40 -7.15 14.65
N VAL A 268 3.22 -6.79 15.91
CA VAL A 268 2.27 -7.46 16.80
C VAL A 268 1.03 -6.57 16.90
N LEU A 269 -0.11 -7.13 16.58
CA LEU A 269 -1.40 -6.45 16.56
C LEU A 269 -2.33 -7.08 17.59
N ALA A 270 -3.07 -6.26 18.32
CA ALA A 270 -4.31 -6.65 18.99
C ALA A 270 -5.48 -6.15 18.14
N ASN A 271 -6.16 -7.06 17.46
CA ASN A 271 -7.10 -6.81 16.38
C ASN A 271 -6.42 -5.98 15.27
N ASP A 272 -6.61 -4.68 15.30
CA ASP A 272 -6.09 -3.66 14.38
C ASP A 272 -5.11 -2.69 15.06
N THR A 273 -4.90 -2.81 16.37
CA THR A 273 -4.02 -1.95 17.15
C THR A 273 -2.60 -2.51 17.18
N VAL A 274 -1.60 -1.76 16.71
CA VAL A 274 -0.19 -2.16 16.84
C VAL A 274 0.22 -2.05 18.31
N ILE A 275 0.58 -3.18 18.92
CA ILE A 275 1.01 -3.28 20.32
C ILE A 275 2.51 -3.54 20.47
N ALA A 276 3.19 -3.98 19.40
CA ALA A 276 4.64 -3.97 19.31
C ALA A 276 5.10 -3.94 17.85
N ALA A 277 6.24 -3.29 17.58
CA ALA A 277 6.85 -3.25 16.25
C ALA A 277 8.39 -3.23 16.37
N PRO A 278 9.02 -4.28 16.94
CA PRO A 278 10.47 -4.32 17.07
C PRO A 278 11.13 -4.25 15.69
N ALA A 279 12.24 -3.53 15.66
CA ALA A 279 13.03 -3.31 14.47
C ALA A 279 14.50 -3.57 14.79
N VAL A 280 15.25 -4.02 13.80
CA VAL A 280 16.72 -3.97 13.88
C VAL A 280 17.14 -2.51 13.80
N LYS A 281 17.78 -2.04 14.87
CA LYS A 281 18.30 -0.69 14.99
C LYS A 281 19.71 -0.64 14.42
N ALA A 282 20.07 0.47 13.79
CA ALA A 282 21.44 0.76 13.40
C ALA A 282 21.69 2.26 13.51
N ASP A 283 22.97 2.64 13.54
CA ASP A 283 23.40 4.02 13.46
C ASP A 283 22.88 4.69 12.20
N ALA A 284 22.61 5.99 12.27
CA ALA A 284 22.08 6.75 11.15
C ALA A 284 22.95 6.58 9.89
N TRP A 285 22.32 6.17 8.78
CA TRP A 285 23.01 5.96 7.51
C TRP A 285 22.48 6.89 6.41
N LYS A 286 23.33 7.16 5.42
CA LYS A 286 22.89 7.79 4.17
C LYS A 286 22.30 6.74 3.27
N ALA A 287 21.06 6.93 2.83
CA ALA A 287 20.42 6.00 1.92
C ALA A 287 21.15 5.98 0.57
N VAL A 288 21.50 4.79 0.10
CA VAL A 288 22.23 4.59 -1.16
C VAL A 288 21.23 4.48 -2.30
N ARG A 289 21.54 5.16 -3.39
CA ARG A 289 20.79 5.08 -4.64
C ARG A 289 21.02 3.72 -5.29
N ARG A 290 19.98 2.91 -5.40
CA ARG A 290 20.01 1.62 -6.10
C ARG A 290 19.03 1.63 -7.27
N PRO A 291 19.39 1.10 -8.44
CA PRO A 291 18.43 0.89 -9.51
C PRO A 291 17.39 -0.16 -9.08
N ARG A 292 16.11 0.12 -9.34
CA ARG A 292 14.99 -0.81 -9.25
C ARG A 292 14.13 -0.58 -10.50
N GLY A 293 14.25 -1.48 -11.48
CA GLY A 293 13.69 -1.27 -12.82
C GLY A 293 14.25 0.02 -13.44
N ALA A 294 13.36 0.87 -13.96
CA ALA A 294 13.72 2.16 -14.55
C ALA A 294 13.97 3.29 -13.53
N ARG A 295 13.83 3.03 -12.23
CA ARG A 295 13.90 4.04 -11.17
C ARG A 295 15.10 3.83 -10.27
N THR A 296 15.51 4.90 -9.60
CA THR A 296 16.46 4.82 -8.49
C THR A 296 15.72 4.89 -7.17
N ILE A 297 15.80 3.84 -6.37
CA ILE A 297 15.30 3.83 -5.00
C ILE A 297 16.42 4.17 -4.03
N HIS A 298 16.04 4.72 -2.88
CA HIS A 298 16.95 4.97 -1.77
C HIS A 298 16.84 3.81 -0.79
N GLY A 299 17.87 2.98 -0.74
CA GLY A 299 17.92 1.79 0.10
C GLY A 299 18.98 1.86 1.20
N VAL A 300 19.00 0.83 2.02
CA VAL A 300 20.06 0.59 3.00
C VAL A 300 21.38 0.27 2.25
N PRO A 301 22.55 0.79 2.68
CA PRO A 301 23.85 0.37 2.17
C PRO A 301 24.03 -1.15 2.22
N GLU A 302 24.77 -1.71 1.27
CA GLU A 302 25.06 -3.15 1.28
C GLU A 302 25.95 -3.51 2.47
N GLY A 303 25.69 -4.67 3.08
CA GLY A 303 26.42 -5.11 4.26
C GLY A 303 26.12 -4.35 5.56
N LEU A 304 25.26 -3.32 5.55
CA LEU A 304 24.87 -2.66 6.80
C LEU A 304 24.09 -3.64 7.68
N ARG A 305 24.67 -3.96 8.84
CA ARG A 305 24.03 -4.76 9.88
C ARG A 305 23.72 -3.87 11.07
N GLY A 306 22.59 -4.11 11.70
CA GLY A 306 22.19 -3.48 12.95
C GLY A 306 22.32 -4.42 14.13
N GLU A 307 21.87 -3.92 15.28
CA GLU A 307 21.80 -4.65 16.54
C GLU A 307 20.72 -5.73 16.47
N ARG A 308 21.07 -6.95 16.92
CA ARG A 308 20.10 -8.05 17.04
C ARG A 308 19.05 -7.65 18.09
N PRO A 309 17.75 -7.63 17.76
CA PRO A 309 16.72 -7.32 18.75
C PRO A 309 16.69 -8.38 19.84
N SER A 310 16.25 -7.98 21.03
CA SER A 310 15.91 -8.91 22.10
C SER A 310 14.90 -9.96 21.60
N ALA A 311 15.14 -11.23 21.94
CA ALA A 311 14.18 -12.31 21.68
C ALA A 311 12.89 -12.13 22.50
N THR A 312 12.96 -11.45 23.64
CA THR A 312 11.80 -11.06 24.44
C THR A 312 11.39 -9.64 24.08
N ILE A 313 10.21 -9.49 23.50
CA ILE A 313 9.62 -8.23 23.06
C ILE A 313 8.51 -7.85 24.03
N ALA A 314 8.66 -6.73 24.73
CA ALA A 314 7.59 -6.19 25.56
C ALA A 314 6.45 -5.64 24.68
N LEU A 315 5.21 -5.95 25.05
CA LEU A 315 4.04 -5.38 24.41
C LEU A 315 3.69 -4.06 25.09
N THR A 316 3.39 -3.04 24.29
CA THR A 316 2.83 -1.77 24.78
C THR A 316 1.49 -2.06 25.45
N PRO A 317 1.19 -1.48 26.63
CA PRO A 317 -0.11 -1.69 27.27
C PRO A 317 -1.27 -1.40 26.30
N PHE A 318 -2.27 -2.27 26.29
CA PHE A 318 -3.35 -2.23 25.31
C PHE A 318 -4.68 -2.70 25.90
N ARG A 319 -5.78 -2.39 25.20
CA ARG A 319 -7.13 -2.78 25.61
C ARG A 319 -7.67 -3.88 24.72
N LEU A 320 -8.35 -4.86 25.31
CA LEU A 320 -9.27 -5.75 24.58
C LEU A 320 -10.70 -5.49 25.05
N ALA A 321 -11.63 -5.40 24.09
CA ALA A 321 -13.04 -5.31 24.41
C ALA A 321 -13.56 -6.67 24.87
N LYS A 322 -14.62 -6.69 25.70
CA LYS A 322 -15.34 -7.92 26.03
C LYS A 322 -15.72 -8.70 24.77
N GLY A 323 -15.47 -10.01 24.77
CA GLY A 323 -15.77 -10.93 23.67
C GLY A 323 -14.52 -11.45 22.95
N ARG A 324 -14.71 -11.88 21.70
CA ARG A 324 -13.66 -12.48 20.87
C ARG A 324 -12.76 -11.40 20.29
N ASN A 325 -11.47 -11.55 20.52
CA ASN A 325 -10.40 -10.70 19.98
C ASN A 325 -9.33 -11.58 19.35
N TYR A 326 -8.47 -10.97 18.54
CA TYR A 326 -7.37 -11.65 17.87
C TYR A 326 -6.04 -10.95 18.16
N ILE A 327 -5.01 -11.70 18.51
CA ILE A 327 -3.63 -11.20 18.56
C ILE A 327 -2.89 -11.75 17.35
N THR A 328 -2.30 -10.88 16.54
CA THR A 328 -1.61 -11.26 15.30
C THR A 328 -0.13 -10.92 15.42
N VAL A 329 0.73 -11.88 15.09
CA VAL A 329 2.18 -11.71 14.94
C VAL A 329 2.49 -11.80 13.44
N ALA A 330 2.70 -10.66 12.80
CA ALA A 330 2.84 -10.53 11.35
C ALA A 330 4.26 -10.17 10.93
N SER A 331 4.78 -10.92 9.97
CA SER A 331 6.08 -10.71 9.35
C SER A 331 6.00 -9.68 8.22
N PRO A 332 7.05 -8.88 7.96
CA PRO A 332 7.10 -7.98 6.81
C PRO A 332 7.26 -8.73 5.47
N HIS A 333 7.01 -8.01 4.37
CA HIS A 333 6.93 -8.56 3.00
C HIS A 333 8.24 -9.07 2.37
N PHE A 334 9.38 -9.03 3.06
CA PHE A 334 10.69 -9.31 2.44
C PHE A 334 11.69 -9.99 3.36
N ARG A 335 11.26 -10.41 4.56
CA ARG A 335 12.08 -11.10 5.56
C ARG A 335 11.15 -11.80 6.54
N GLY A 336 11.56 -12.95 7.07
CA GLY A 336 10.81 -13.62 8.13
C GLY A 336 10.84 -12.83 9.44
N ALA A 337 9.81 -13.01 10.26
CA ALA A 337 9.81 -12.52 11.63
C ALA A 337 10.73 -13.36 12.53
N GLY A 338 10.98 -14.61 12.15
CA GLY A 338 11.83 -15.56 12.86
C GLY A 338 11.03 -16.72 13.46
N ASN A 339 11.53 -17.28 14.57
CA ASN A 339 10.91 -18.43 15.23
C ASN A 339 10.13 -17.99 16.47
N PHE A 340 8.80 -18.01 16.37
CA PHE A 340 7.90 -17.73 17.48
C PHE A 340 7.97 -18.87 18.51
N ALA A 341 8.06 -18.52 19.79
CA ALA A 341 8.05 -19.50 20.89
C ALA A 341 6.87 -19.30 21.85
N LYS A 342 6.58 -18.06 22.26
CA LYS A 342 5.61 -17.81 23.34
C LYS A 342 4.97 -16.43 23.28
N LEU A 343 3.69 -16.33 23.62
CA LEU A 343 2.96 -15.10 23.90
C LEU A 343 2.46 -15.13 25.34
N GLU A 344 2.82 -14.13 26.13
CA GLU A 344 2.36 -13.96 27.51
C GLU A 344 1.49 -12.72 27.62
N LEU A 345 0.31 -12.87 28.23
CA LEU A 345 -0.63 -11.77 28.46
C LEU A 345 -1.00 -11.74 29.94
N ARG A 346 -1.10 -10.54 30.51
CA ARG A 346 -1.58 -10.30 31.87
C ARG A 346 -2.61 -9.20 31.87
N ALA A 347 -3.81 -9.52 32.35
CA ALA A 347 -4.88 -8.55 32.53
C ALA A 347 -4.77 -7.87 33.89
N ASP A 348 -5.07 -6.57 33.94
CA ASP A 348 -5.21 -5.84 35.19
C ASP A 348 -6.36 -6.42 36.04
N ALA A 349 -6.25 -6.28 37.36
CA ALA A 349 -7.23 -6.83 38.30
C ALA A 349 -8.63 -6.23 38.13
N LYS A 350 -8.71 -4.98 37.67
CA LYS A 350 -9.97 -4.28 37.40
C LYS A 350 -10.26 -4.32 35.90
N PRO A 351 -11.55 -4.37 35.50
CA PRO A 351 -11.94 -4.15 34.11
C PRO A 351 -11.39 -2.81 33.59
N ALA A 352 -11.06 -2.76 32.29
CA ALA A 352 -10.68 -1.52 31.66
C ALA A 352 -11.85 -0.52 31.65
N GLU A 353 -11.54 0.74 31.88
CA GLU A 353 -12.51 1.82 31.71
C GLU A 353 -12.98 1.89 30.25
N LYS A 354 -14.24 2.27 30.06
CA LYS A 354 -14.77 2.52 28.72
C LYS A 354 -14.13 3.78 28.15
N PRO A 355 -13.76 3.78 26.86
CA PRO A 355 -13.30 5.00 26.20
C PRO A 355 -14.36 6.10 26.33
N LEU A 356 -13.92 7.30 26.72
CA LEU A 356 -14.79 8.48 26.73
C LEU A 356 -15.19 8.93 25.32
N TYR A 357 -14.36 8.59 24.33
CA TYR A 357 -14.53 9.03 22.96
C TYR A 357 -13.85 8.07 21.98
N ALA A 358 -14.47 7.84 20.82
CA ALA A 358 -13.89 7.13 19.69
C ALA A 358 -13.91 8.02 18.44
N PHE A 359 -12.80 8.08 17.71
CA PHE A 359 -12.68 8.80 16.45
C PHE A 359 -11.64 8.13 15.56
N GLY A 360 -11.79 8.31 14.24
CA GLY A 360 -10.81 7.83 13.26
C GLY A 360 -9.71 8.86 13.00
N LEU A 361 -8.46 8.40 12.86
CA LEU A 361 -7.37 9.21 12.32
C LEU A 361 -6.78 8.46 11.13
N LEU A 362 -6.85 9.06 9.96
CA LEU A 362 -6.25 8.55 8.73
C LEU A 362 -5.10 9.48 8.34
N SER A 363 -4.03 8.96 7.75
CA SER A 363 -2.93 9.78 7.21
C SER A 363 -2.56 9.27 5.84
N ASP A 364 -2.11 10.17 4.97
CA ASP A 364 -1.54 9.83 3.66
C ASP A 364 -2.48 8.95 2.84
N THR A 365 -3.76 9.34 2.73
CA THR A 365 -4.76 8.57 1.98
C THR A 365 -4.46 8.55 0.48
N HIS A 366 -3.75 9.56 -0.03
CA HIS A 366 -3.28 9.67 -1.41
C HIS A 366 -4.32 9.23 -2.44
N LEU A 367 -5.52 9.83 -2.40
CA LEU A 367 -6.56 9.50 -3.37
C LEU A 367 -6.04 9.81 -4.78
N SER A 368 -5.98 8.76 -5.61
CA SER A 368 -5.45 8.82 -6.96
C SER A 368 -6.16 7.83 -7.87
N TYR A 369 -5.92 7.95 -9.18
CA TYR A 369 -6.45 7.03 -10.19
C TYR A 369 -5.36 6.20 -10.87
N ASN A 370 -4.11 6.61 -10.69
CA ASN A 370 -2.97 6.01 -11.35
C ASN A 370 -2.25 5.05 -10.39
N ARG A 371 -2.00 3.84 -10.86
CA ARG A 371 -1.11 2.92 -10.14
C ARG A 371 0.32 3.26 -10.52
N ARG A 372 0.97 4.06 -9.68
CA ARG A 372 2.39 4.42 -9.81
C ARG A 372 3.22 3.52 -8.90
N GLU A 373 4.24 2.86 -9.46
CA GLU A 373 5.27 2.20 -8.64
C GLU A 373 6.27 3.27 -8.18
N TRP A 374 6.27 3.62 -6.90
CA TRP A 374 7.27 4.49 -6.29
C TRP A 374 8.29 3.67 -5.48
N ARG A 375 8.39 3.91 -4.17
CA ARG A 375 9.10 3.03 -3.22
C ARG A 375 8.24 1.81 -2.90
N ASN A 376 6.92 2.00 -2.96
CA ASN A 376 5.86 1.01 -2.83
C ASN A 376 4.90 1.15 -4.02
N THR A 377 4.02 0.16 -4.21
CA THR A 377 2.93 0.22 -5.18
C THR A 377 1.78 1.01 -4.58
N MET A 378 1.42 2.15 -5.19
CA MET A 378 0.25 2.91 -4.78
C MET A 378 -1.05 2.13 -5.06
N ALA A 379 -2.06 2.33 -4.23
CA ALA A 379 -3.36 1.71 -4.43
C ALA A 379 -3.97 2.11 -5.77
N GLY A 380 -3.83 3.39 -6.19
CA GLY A 380 -4.43 3.90 -7.42
C GLY A 380 -5.94 4.04 -7.27
N ALA A 381 -6.69 3.73 -8.33
CA ALA A 381 -8.16 3.78 -8.35
C ALA A 381 -8.88 3.07 -7.17
N PRO A 382 -8.37 1.93 -6.64
CA PRO A 382 -8.90 1.33 -5.41
C PRO A 382 -8.91 2.23 -4.16
N SER A 383 -8.10 3.29 -4.10
CA SER A 383 -7.96 4.15 -2.90
C SER A 383 -9.29 4.76 -2.43
N GLY A 384 -10.11 5.28 -3.36
CA GLY A 384 -11.41 5.89 -3.04
C GLY A 384 -12.39 4.91 -2.40
N PRO A 385 -12.75 3.79 -3.07
CA PRO A 385 -13.61 2.77 -2.49
C PRO A 385 -13.08 2.17 -1.17
N GLN A 386 -11.77 2.00 -1.03
CA GLN A 386 -11.16 1.53 0.22
C GLN A 386 -11.33 2.55 1.34
N LEU A 387 -11.07 3.85 1.08
CA LEU A 387 -11.32 4.91 2.05
C LEU A 387 -12.81 4.96 2.46
N GLU A 388 -13.74 4.83 1.50
CA GLU A 388 -15.17 4.76 1.81
C GLU A 388 -15.49 3.59 2.74
N ALA A 389 -14.97 2.39 2.44
CA ALA A 389 -15.17 1.20 3.26
C ALA A 389 -14.61 1.38 4.68
N VAL A 390 -13.42 1.98 4.82
CA VAL A 390 -12.79 2.29 6.10
C VAL A 390 -13.63 3.29 6.89
N LEU A 391 -14.06 4.40 6.30
CA LEU A 391 -14.89 5.40 6.99
C LEU A 391 -16.23 4.81 7.43
N ARG A 392 -16.86 3.95 6.60
CA ARG A 392 -18.08 3.22 6.97
C ARG A 392 -17.83 2.24 8.11
N GLN A 393 -16.67 1.57 8.12
CA GLN A 393 -16.31 0.65 9.20
C GLN A 393 -16.11 1.40 10.52
N ILE A 394 -15.31 2.47 10.51
CA ILE A 394 -15.09 3.34 11.67
C ILE A 394 -16.42 3.89 12.21
N LYS A 395 -17.34 4.28 11.33
CA LYS A 395 -18.70 4.67 11.74
C LYS A 395 -19.49 3.54 12.41
N ARG A 396 -19.41 2.30 11.88
CA ARG A 396 -20.06 1.13 12.50
C ARG A 396 -19.46 0.78 13.86
N GLU A 397 -18.22 1.18 14.10
CA GLU A 397 -17.52 1.08 15.39
C GLU A 397 -17.84 2.25 16.34
N ASP A 398 -18.90 3.01 16.04
CA ASP A 398 -19.41 4.11 16.87
C ASP A 398 -18.44 5.30 17.03
N ALA A 399 -17.52 5.46 16.10
CA ALA A 399 -16.70 6.66 16.04
C ALA A 399 -17.55 7.87 15.64
N ALA A 400 -17.43 8.95 16.41
CA ALA A 400 -18.26 10.14 16.20
C ALA A 400 -17.80 10.99 14.99
N PHE A 401 -16.53 10.89 14.61
CA PHE A 401 -15.94 11.57 13.46
C PHE A 401 -14.63 10.90 13.03
N ALA A 402 -14.06 11.34 11.90
CA ALA A 402 -12.70 11.04 11.50
C ALA A 402 -11.91 12.30 11.14
N ILE A 403 -10.58 12.22 11.19
CA ILE A 403 -9.64 13.25 10.72
C ILE A 403 -8.75 12.62 9.65
N ILE A 404 -8.60 13.26 8.49
CA ILE A 404 -7.56 12.92 7.52
C ILE A 404 -6.38 13.90 7.70
N ALA A 405 -5.26 13.37 8.17
CA ALA A 405 -4.09 14.09 8.63
C ALA A 405 -3.03 14.27 7.53
N GLY A 406 -3.38 14.98 6.47
CA GLY A 406 -2.47 15.29 5.36
C GLY A 406 -2.52 14.30 4.21
N ASP A 407 -2.03 14.77 3.07
CA ASP A 407 -1.87 14.07 1.79
C ASP A 407 -3.16 13.31 1.43
N MET A 408 -4.28 14.05 1.47
CA MET A 408 -5.61 13.54 1.18
C MET A 408 -5.69 13.02 -0.26
N THR A 409 -5.06 13.75 -1.17
CA THR A 409 -4.96 13.46 -2.60
C THR A 409 -3.50 13.25 -3.03
N ASP A 410 -3.25 12.61 -4.17
CA ASP A 410 -1.87 12.40 -4.64
C ASP A 410 -1.31 13.57 -5.47
N ASP A 411 -2.16 14.22 -6.26
CA ASP A 411 -1.74 15.24 -7.24
C ASP A 411 -2.44 16.60 -7.01
N ALA A 412 -3.20 16.77 -5.92
CA ALA A 412 -3.90 18.02 -5.57
C ALA A 412 -4.84 18.56 -6.67
N ARG A 413 -5.46 17.65 -7.42
CA ARG A 413 -6.35 17.98 -8.54
C ARG A 413 -7.82 18.04 -8.12
N ARG A 414 -8.59 18.86 -8.84
CA ARG A 414 -10.03 19.07 -8.60
C ARG A 414 -10.87 17.80 -8.67
N ASP A 415 -10.57 16.91 -9.61
CA ASP A 415 -11.21 15.58 -9.77
C ASP A 415 -11.01 14.72 -8.51
N GLN A 416 -9.78 14.67 -7.98
CA GLN A 416 -9.43 13.93 -6.76
C GLN A 416 -10.16 14.47 -5.53
N PHE A 417 -10.23 15.81 -5.36
CA PHE A 417 -11.01 16.41 -4.27
C PHE A 417 -12.51 16.16 -4.43
N SER A 418 -13.03 16.14 -5.66
CA SER A 418 -14.42 15.81 -5.94
C SER A 418 -14.75 14.36 -5.58
N ASP A 419 -13.82 13.44 -5.83
CA ASP A 419 -13.99 12.03 -5.46
C ASP A 419 -13.90 11.83 -3.95
N LEU A 420 -12.97 12.52 -3.28
CA LEU A 420 -12.90 12.57 -1.81
C LEU A 420 -14.22 13.08 -1.21
N ALA A 421 -14.80 14.14 -1.76
CA ALA A 421 -16.09 14.68 -1.31
C ALA A 421 -17.21 13.65 -1.45
N ARG A 422 -17.22 12.89 -2.55
CA ARG A 422 -18.17 11.81 -2.80
C ARG A 422 -18.00 10.67 -1.79
N VAL A 423 -16.76 10.26 -1.53
CA VAL A 423 -16.40 9.22 -0.55
C VAL A 423 -16.89 9.61 0.85
N ILE A 424 -16.57 10.82 1.32
CA ILE A 424 -16.99 11.32 2.64
C ILE A 424 -18.53 11.38 2.73
N LYS A 425 -19.18 11.96 1.71
CA LYS A 425 -20.65 12.05 1.65
C LYS A 425 -21.31 10.67 1.73
N ARG A 426 -20.80 9.68 1.00
CA ARG A 426 -21.33 8.31 0.99
C ARG A 426 -21.09 7.58 2.29
N ALA A 427 -19.91 7.74 2.89
CA ALA A 427 -19.59 7.13 4.18
C ALA A 427 -20.48 7.67 5.30
N ASN A 428 -20.99 8.91 5.16
CA ASN A 428 -21.90 9.55 6.10
C ASN A 428 -21.31 9.61 7.52
N LEU A 429 -20.01 9.88 7.62
CA LEU A 429 -19.29 10.12 8.86
C LEU A 429 -18.75 11.57 8.80
N PRO A 430 -18.86 12.39 9.86
CA PRO A 430 -18.20 13.69 9.87
C PRO A 430 -16.68 13.50 9.70
N VAL A 431 -16.09 14.19 8.72
CA VAL A 431 -14.65 14.13 8.46
C VAL A 431 -14.06 15.53 8.50
N TYR A 432 -12.93 15.66 9.18
CA TYR A 432 -12.11 16.86 9.27
C TYR A 432 -10.82 16.68 8.46
N GLY A 433 -10.38 17.73 7.77
CA GLY A 433 -9.20 17.68 6.89
C GLY A 433 -8.01 18.44 7.46
N CYS A 434 -6.81 17.91 7.26
CA CYS A 434 -5.55 18.64 7.39
C CYS A 434 -4.85 18.56 6.04
N LEU A 435 -4.34 19.69 5.53
CA LEU A 435 -3.62 19.70 4.25
C LEU A 435 -2.24 19.05 4.42
N GLY A 436 -1.86 18.20 3.47
CA GLY A 436 -0.48 17.75 3.31
C GLY A 436 0.20 18.41 2.11
N ASN A 437 1.48 18.10 1.89
CA ASN A 437 2.23 18.69 0.79
C ASN A 437 1.74 18.21 -0.59
N HIS A 438 1.07 17.06 -0.66
CA HIS A 438 0.39 16.61 -1.88
C HIS A 438 -0.96 17.29 -2.13
N ASP A 439 -1.46 18.09 -1.18
CA ASP A 439 -2.71 18.86 -1.32
C ASP A 439 -2.47 20.34 -1.67
N THR A 440 -1.29 20.68 -2.19
CA THR A 440 -0.82 22.08 -2.36
C THR A 440 -0.37 22.41 -3.79
N SER A 441 -1.20 22.07 -4.78
CA SER A 441 -1.05 22.66 -6.12
C SER A 441 -1.54 24.11 -6.14
N ARG A 442 -1.22 24.81 -7.23
CA ARG A 442 -1.53 26.24 -7.41
C ARG A 442 -2.97 26.60 -7.09
N ASP A 443 -3.92 25.73 -7.45
CA ASP A 443 -5.35 25.98 -7.30
C ASP A 443 -6.00 25.15 -6.18
N SER A 444 -5.23 24.36 -5.41
CA SER A 444 -5.80 23.39 -4.47
C SER A 444 -6.74 24.01 -3.44
N ARG A 445 -6.38 25.12 -2.79
CA ARG A 445 -7.27 25.75 -1.80
C ARG A 445 -8.58 26.23 -2.42
N LYS A 446 -8.55 26.72 -3.66
CA LYS A 446 -9.74 27.12 -4.42
C LYS A 446 -10.58 25.89 -4.79
N ASP A 447 -9.95 24.82 -5.25
CA ASP A 447 -10.65 23.59 -5.62
C ASP A 447 -11.28 22.92 -4.40
N ILE A 448 -10.54 22.78 -3.30
CA ILE A 448 -11.03 22.31 -2.00
C ILE A 448 -12.25 23.12 -1.57
N ALA A 449 -12.17 24.45 -1.68
CA ALA A 449 -13.28 25.32 -1.34
C ALA A 449 -14.53 25.07 -2.17
N ALA A 450 -14.35 24.74 -3.45
CA ALA A 450 -15.44 24.48 -4.37
C ALA A 450 -16.01 23.06 -4.25
N THR A 451 -15.19 22.06 -3.90
CA THR A 451 -15.58 20.65 -3.98
C THR A 451 -15.84 20.01 -2.62
N ILE A 452 -15.11 20.40 -1.58
CA ILE A 452 -15.14 19.73 -0.26
C ILE A 452 -15.04 20.70 0.93
N PRO A 453 -15.81 21.81 0.97
CA PRO A 453 -15.65 22.82 2.01
C PRO A 453 -15.95 22.31 3.42
N MET A 454 -16.76 21.26 3.56
CA MET A 454 -17.26 20.76 4.85
C MET A 454 -16.19 20.14 5.75
N ILE A 455 -15.00 19.81 5.23
CA ILE A 455 -13.92 19.22 6.05
C ILE A 455 -13.13 20.29 6.84
N PHE A 456 -13.42 21.57 6.59
CA PHE A 456 -12.86 22.72 7.31
C PHE A 456 -14.00 23.48 7.98
N PRO A 457 -14.18 23.37 9.31
CA PRO A 457 -15.34 23.93 10.01
C PRO A 457 -15.42 25.46 9.90
N ASP A 458 -14.27 26.13 9.84
CA ASP A 458 -14.18 27.59 9.69
C ASP A 458 -14.13 28.03 8.21
N GLY A 459 -14.44 27.09 7.30
CA GLY A 459 -14.42 27.29 5.86
C GLY A 459 -13.06 26.97 5.22
N PRO A 460 -13.06 26.70 3.90
CA PRO A 460 -11.91 26.16 3.17
C PRO A 460 -10.72 27.13 3.00
N LYS A 461 -10.92 28.42 3.32
CA LYS A 461 -9.83 29.41 3.38
C LYS A 461 -9.05 29.35 4.70
N ASN A 462 -9.63 28.72 5.71
CA ASN A 462 -9.08 28.59 7.06
C ASN A 462 -8.71 27.13 7.32
N ALA A 463 -7.54 26.73 6.83
CA ALA A 463 -7.01 25.38 7.04
C ALA A 463 -6.41 25.21 8.47
N ASP A 464 -6.16 26.32 9.16
CA ASP A 464 -5.96 26.37 10.61
C ASP A 464 -7.32 26.49 11.30
N TYR A 465 -7.69 25.52 12.13
CA TYR A 465 -8.97 25.55 12.86
C TYR A 465 -8.92 24.75 14.15
N ALA A 466 -9.91 24.95 15.00
CA ALA A 466 -10.09 24.15 16.20
C ALA A 466 -11.57 23.78 16.39
N PHE A 467 -11.82 22.61 16.95
CA PHE A 467 -13.17 22.20 17.32
C PHE A 467 -13.16 21.45 18.66
N ALA A 468 -14.26 21.56 19.40
CA ALA A 468 -14.40 20.94 20.71
C ALA A 468 -15.23 19.66 20.62
N ARG A 469 -14.77 18.63 21.33
CA ARG A 469 -15.50 17.39 21.63
C ARG A 469 -15.22 17.04 23.08
N PRO A 470 -15.92 17.68 24.04
CA PRO A 470 -15.62 17.56 25.46
C PRO A 470 -15.42 16.09 25.90
N PRO A 471 -14.39 15.79 26.70
CA PRO A 471 -13.46 16.73 27.36
C PRO A 471 -12.27 17.16 26.49
N LEU A 472 -12.24 16.80 25.20
CA LEU A 472 -11.14 17.08 24.30
C LEU A 472 -11.37 18.34 23.46
N ARG A 473 -10.27 19.02 23.12
CA ARG A 473 -10.22 20.06 22.09
C ARG A 473 -9.21 19.64 21.02
N PHE A 474 -9.64 19.66 19.78
CA PHE A 474 -8.81 19.36 18.63
C PHE A 474 -8.34 20.68 18.01
N ILE A 475 -7.04 20.75 17.71
CA ILE A 475 -6.40 21.91 17.06
C ILE A 475 -5.68 21.36 15.84
N VAL A 476 -6.07 21.84 14.66
CA VAL A 476 -5.49 21.46 13.37
C VAL A 476 -4.74 22.67 12.83
N LEU A 477 -3.48 22.44 12.45
CA LEU A 477 -2.58 23.48 11.94
C LEU A 477 -2.12 23.11 10.54
N ASP A 478 -2.35 23.99 9.57
CA ASP A 478 -1.84 23.89 8.21
C ASP A 478 -0.33 24.17 8.20
N GLY A 479 0.44 23.10 8.10
CA GLY A 479 1.89 23.17 7.95
C GLY A 479 2.36 23.09 6.50
N SER A 480 1.46 23.04 5.53
CA SER A 480 1.77 22.68 4.14
C SER A 480 2.08 23.93 3.31
N TYR A 481 3.12 24.64 3.74
CA TYR A 481 3.69 25.79 3.02
C TYR A 481 5.04 25.45 2.40
N TRP A 482 5.34 26.15 1.31
CA TRP A 482 6.57 26.01 0.54
C TRP A 482 7.42 27.27 0.69
N ARG A 483 8.70 27.09 0.98
CA ARG A 483 9.66 28.19 1.02
C ARG A 483 10.51 28.17 -0.23
N ASP A 484 10.46 29.28 -0.96
CA ASP A 484 11.31 29.47 -2.13
C ASP A 484 12.78 29.75 -1.74
N SER A 485 13.64 29.93 -2.75
CA SER A 485 15.05 30.24 -2.54
C SER A 485 15.30 31.59 -1.87
N SER A 486 14.35 32.53 -1.92
CA SER A 486 14.42 33.83 -1.24
C SER A 486 13.99 33.76 0.23
N GLY A 487 13.39 32.65 0.65
CA GLY A 487 12.83 32.49 1.98
C GLY A 487 11.36 32.87 2.10
N LYS A 488 10.73 33.32 1.01
CA LYS A 488 9.30 33.65 0.98
C LYS A 488 8.46 32.38 1.02
N LEU A 489 7.38 32.44 1.80
CA LEU A 489 6.41 31.34 1.92
C LEU A 489 5.33 31.47 0.85
N HIS A 490 4.99 30.34 0.26
CA HIS A 490 3.94 30.13 -0.72
C HIS A 490 3.06 28.99 -0.25
N ASP A 491 1.79 29.06 -0.62
CA ASP A 491 0.79 28.09 -0.24
C ASP A 491 0.79 26.86 -1.18
N HIS A 492 1.56 26.95 -2.28
CA HIS A 492 1.82 25.88 -3.23
C HIS A 492 3.28 25.89 -3.68
N ARG A 493 3.72 24.78 -4.27
CA ARG A 493 5.07 24.68 -4.84
C ARG A 493 5.15 25.47 -6.15
N THR A 494 6.01 26.48 -6.20
CA THR A 494 6.23 27.30 -7.41
C THR A 494 7.39 26.79 -8.26
N ASN A 495 8.42 26.23 -7.60
CA ASN A 495 9.62 25.72 -8.24
C ASN A 495 10.03 24.36 -7.65
N LYS A 496 10.73 23.55 -8.44
CA LYS A 496 11.34 22.29 -8.00
C LYS A 496 12.35 22.46 -6.87
N ASN A 497 12.96 23.64 -6.73
CA ASN A 497 13.92 23.92 -5.65
C ASN A 497 13.27 24.39 -4.34
N ASP A 498 11.97 24.68 -4.34
CA ASP A 498 11.25 25.07 -3.13
C ASP A 498 11.26 23.93 -2.11
N LYS A 499 11.40 24.28 -0.84
CA LYS A 499 11.45 23.33 0.27
C LYS A 499 10.15 23.41 1.06
N THR A 500 9.58 22.27 1.44
CA THR A 500 8.49 22.27 2.42
C THR A 500 9.01 22.84 3.73
N THR A 501 8.26 23.76 4.32
CA THR A 501 8.58 24.23 5.68
C THR A 501 7.91 23.30 6.68
N PRO A 502 8.64 22.61 7.57
CA PRO A 502 7.98 22.13 8.76
C PRO A 502 7.42 23.35 9.50
N ALA A 503 6.13 23.32 9.84
CA ALA A 503 5.56 24.30 10.76
C ALA A 503 6.39 24.28 12.04
N THR A 504 7.33 25.22 12.18
CA THR A 504 7.85 25.57 13.49
C THR A 504 6.75 26.39 14.12
N ALA A 505 5.99 25.76 15.02
CA ALA A 505 5.04 26.47 15.87
C ALA A 505 5.81 27.60 16.57
N ARG A 506 5.68 28.82 16.04
CA ARG A 506 6.08 30.03 16.77
C ARG A 506 5.00 30.23 17.82
N SER A 507 5.15 29.56 18.96
CA SER A 507 4.43 29.92 20.17
C SER A 507 4.89 31.33 20.57
N THR A 508 4.26 32.34 19.99
CA THR A 508 4.36 33.71 20.47
C THR A 508 3.36 33.83 21.61
N GLY A 509 3.86 33.74 22.84
CA GLY A 509 3.06 33.99 24.04
C GLY A 509 3.36 33.05 25.19
N CYS A 510 4.10 33.58 26.17
CA CYS A 510 4.22 33.07 27.54
C CYS A 510 5.17 31.87 27.79
N ALA A 511 6.47 32.13 27.80
CA ALA A 511 7.40 31.45 28.71
C ALA A 511 8.68 32.27 28.92
N THR A 512 9.01 32.47 30.18
CA THR A 512 10.20 33.12 30.72
C THR A 512 11.50 32.50 30.21
N ARG A 513 12.53 33.34 30.10
CA ARG A 513 13.89 33.01 29.66
C ARG A 513 14.47 31.83 30.46
N SER A 514 14.93 30.80 29.76
CA SER A 514 16.05 29.97 30.21
C SER A 514 16.88 29.53 29.01
N ARG A 515 18.15 29.96 28.99
CA ARG A 515 19.16 29.64 27.98
C ARG A 515 19.73 28.25 28.25
N ARG A 516 19.55 27.33 27.30
CA ARG A 516 20.54 26.31 26.85
C ARG A 516 19.88 25.45 25.77
N THR A 517 20.35 25.55 24.53
CA THR A 517 19.95 24.69 23.41
C THR A 517 20.73 23.37 23.47
N PRO A 518 20.06 22.19 23.57
CA PRO A 518 20.69 20.91 23.30
C PRO A 518 20.63 20.57 21.79
N PRO A 519 21.48 19.63 21.32
CA PRO A 519 21.54 19.24 19.91
C PRO A 519 20.24 18.57 19.43
N ARG A 520 19.93 18.77 18.14
CA ARG A 520 18.72 18.27 17.48
C ARG A 520 18.70 16.73 17.46
N PRO A 521 17.59 16.06 17.81
CA PRO A 521 17.43 14.63 17.58
C PRO A 521 17.13 14.33 16.11
N PRO A 522 17.43 13.10 15.63
CA PRO A 522 17.18 12.69 14.25
C PRO A 522 15.68 12.51 13.96
N LEU A 523 15.32 12.73 12.70
CA LEU A 523 14.00 12.52 12.12
C LEU A 523 13.55 11.06 12.31
N SER A 524 12.61 10.83 13.22
CA SER A 524 11.79 9.62 13.28
C SER A 524 10.32 10.01 13.49
N PHE A 525 9.42 9.20 12.95
CA PHE A 525 7.96 9.20 13.05
C PHE A 525 7.28 10.44 13.65
N ARG A 526 6.46 11.12 12.84
CA ARG A 526 5.57 12.20 13.28
C ARG A 526 4.70 11.70 14.43
N THR A 527 5.09 12.03 15.65
CA THR A 527 4.29 11.78 16.84
C THR A 527 3.29 12.92 16.94
N ILE A 528 1.99 12.62 16.86
CA ILE A 528 0.95 13.56 17.28
C ILE A 528 1.06 13.67 18.80
N ARG A 529 1.44 14.85 19.30
CA ARG A 529 1.42 15.12 20.74
C ARG A 529 0.04 15.64 21.11
N PHE A 530 -0.73 14.85 21.85
CA PHE A 530 -1.89 15.35 22.58
C PHE A 530 -1.38 16.19 23.76
N ILE A 531 -1.53 17.52 23.68
CA ILE A 531 -1.24 18.40 24.82
C ILE A 531 -2.45 18.34 25.75
N ARG A 532 -2.29 17.68 26.89
CA ARG A 532 -3.28 17.70 27.97
C ARG A 532 -3.17 19.05 28.68
N THR A 533 -3.99 20.03 28.31
CA THR A 533 -4.17 21.22 29.15
C THR A 533 -4.97 20.81 30.38
N ALA A 534 -4.35 20.90 31.55
CA ALA A 534 -5.02 20.70 32.83
C ALA A 534 -6.21 21.68 32.92
N ALA A 535 -7.38 21.15 33.28
CA ALA A 535 -8.54 21.95 33.60
C ALA A 535 -8.20 22.86 34.78
N PHE A 536 -8.26 24.17 34.57
CA PHE A 536 -8.45 25.10 35.66
C PHE A 536 -9.95 25.13 35.96
N HIS A 537 -10.31 24.74 37.17
CA HIS A 537 -11.53 25.19 37.86
C HIS A 537 -11.07 26.22 38.92
N PRO A 538 -11.87 27.24 39.26
CA PRO A 538 -13.22 27.57 38.81
C PRO A 538 -13.27 28.51 37.60
#